data_AF-A0A540MLG2-F1
#
_entry.id   AF-A0A540MLG2-F1
#
_cell.length_a   1.000
_cell.length_b   1.000
_cell.length_c   1.000
_cell.angle_alpha   90.00
_cell.angle_beta   90.00
_cell.angle_gamma   90.00
#
_symmetry.space_group_name_H-M   'P 1'
#
loop_
_entity.id
_entity.type
_entity.pdbx_description
1 polymer ?
#
loop_
_entity_poly.entity_id
_entity_poly.type
_entity_poly.pdbx_seq_one_letter_code
_entity_poly.pdbx_strand_id
1 'polypeptide(L)'
;MNKLPTCGVIEQGACLDALIAIMLDSSANQMDFEAFRGIEEVAELIRDKQVDENLRLKCGEFLLLLIGHVNGKDRPPLAIVHEDIRRLLGEKSASLIWAASQFGSTLDPEQRLTALHIQACRVIESIIIQ
;
A
#
# COMPACT_ATOMS: atom_id res chain seq x y z
N MET A 1 2.28 19.28 -0.40
CA MET A 1 3.75 19.22 -0.24
C MET A 1 4.06 17.94 0.53
N ASN A 2 4.51 16.90 -0.18
CA ASN A 2 4.76 15.59 0.40
C ASN A 2 5.88 15.68 1.43
N LYS A 3 5.57 15.39 2.70
CA LYS A 3 6.52 15.41 3.81
C LYS A 3 7.30 14.10 3.93
N LEU A 4 6.75 13.01 3.39
CA LEU A 4 7.37 11.68 3.41
C LEU A 4 8.80 11.68 2.83
N PRO A 5 9.08 12.24 1.64
CA PRO A 5 10.43 12.24 1.06
C PRO A 5 11.47 13.03 1.86
N THR A 6 11.06 13.87 2.81
CA THR A 6 11.96 14.70 3.62
C THR A 6 12.33 14.10 4.98
N CYS A 7 11.68 13.01 5.38
CA CYS A 7 11.93 12.29 6.64
C CYS A 7 13.03 11.23 6.48
N GLY A 8 13.68 10.83 7.58
CA GLY A 8 14.61 9.70 7.56
C GLY A 8 13.91 8.37 7.26
N VAL A 9 14.63 7.37 6.73
CA VAL A 9 14.06 6.07 6.31
C VAL A 9 13.25 5.39 7.43
N ILE A 10 13.73 5.46 8.67
CA ILE A 10 13.05 4.88 9.84
C ILE A 10 11.75 5.64 10.13
N GLU A 11 11.77 6.97 10.05
CA GLU A 11 10.62 7.83 10.29
C GLU A 11 9.55 7.64 9.22
N GLN A 12 9.95 7.50 7.95
CA GLN A 12 9.05 7.21 6.84
C GLN A 12 8.30 5.89 7.05
N GLY A 13 9.02 4.83 7.44
CA GLY A 13 8.43 3.54 7.77
C GLY A 13 7.44 3.64 8.93
N ALA A 14 7.85 4.28 10.03
CA ALA A 14 7.00 4.47 11.20
C ALA A 14 5.76 5.34 10.91
N CYS A 15 5.90 6.37 10.06
CA CYS A 15 4.78 7.21 9.64
C CYS A 15 3.78 6.43 8.80
N LEU A 16 4.23 5.56 7.88
CA LEU A 16 3.34 4.72 7.09
C LEU A 16 2.65 3.67 7.95
N ASP A 17 3.36 3.02 8.87
CA ASP A 17 2.78 2.06 9.80
C ASP A 17 1.72 2.73 10.72
N ALA A 18 2.01 3.95 11.20
CA ALA A 18 1.06 4.74 11.98
C ALA A 18 -0.16 5.19 11.15
N LEU A 19 0.06 5.59 9.90
CA LEU A 19 -1.02 5.97 8.98
C LEU A 19 -1.95 4.77 8.74
N ILE A 20 -1.41 3.56 8.56
CA ILE A 20 -2.22 2.32 8.46
C ILE A 20 -3.04 2.12 9.72
N ALA A 21 -2.42 2.17 10.90
CA ALA A 21 -3.11 1.95 12.18
C ALA A 21 -4.22 2.98 12.43
N ILE A 22 -4.02 4.23 12.03
CA ILE A 22 -4.98 5.33 12.24
C ILE A 22 -6.08 5.35 11.16
N MET A 23 -5.76 4.99 9.92
CA MET A 23 -6.68 5.05 8.80
C MET A 23 -7.61 3.84 8.73
N LEU A 24 -7.11 2.63 8.99
CA LEU A 24 -7.89 1.40 8.73
C LEU A 24 -9.13 1.27 9.61
N ASP A 25 -9.11 1.76 10.85
CA ASP A 25 -10.26 1.65 11.78
C ASP A 25 -11.12 2.93 11.86
N SER A 26 -10.83 3.95 11.05
CA SER A 26 -11.53 5.24 11.08
C SER A 26 -12.14 5.62 9.73
N SER A 27 -13.47 5.55 9.63
CA SER A 27 -14.19 5.95 8.42
C SER A 27 -13.94 7.40 8.02
N ALA A 28 -13.77 8.32 8.99
CA ALA A 28 -13.43 9.72 8.70
C ALA A 28 -12.06 9.83 8.02
N ASN A 29 -11.06 9.13 8.54
CA ASN A 29 -9.71 9.14 7.96
C ASN A 29 -9.67 8.47 6.58
N GLN A 30 -10.50 7.45 6.35
CA GLN A 30 -10.63 6.84 5.02
C GLN A 30 -11.26 7.79 4.01
N MET A 31 -12.26 8.58 4.41
CA MET A 31 -12.88 9.59 3.54
C MET A 31 -11.88 10.71 3.22
N ASP A 32 -11.12 11.17 4.21
CA ASP A 32 -10.06 12.16 3.99
C ASP A 32 -8.98 11.61 3.06
N PHE A 33 -8.55 10.35 3.26
CA PHE A 33 -7.58 9.70 2.39
C PHE A 33 -8.05 9.60 0.94
N GLU A 34 -9.32 9.26 0.70
CA GLU A 34 -9.93 9.28 -0.64
C GLU A 34 -9.97 10.71 -1.21
N ALA A 35 -10.43 11.69 -0.42
CA ALA A 35 -10.54 13.09 -0.83
C ALA A 35 -9.19 13.72 -1.21
N PHE A 36 -8.10 13.28 -0.57
CA PHE A 36 -6.73 13.68 -0.89
C PHE A 36 -6.06 12.83 -1.98
N ARG A 37 -6.82 11.96 -2.68
CA ARG A 37 -6.28 11.09 -3.75
C ARG A 37 -5.14 10.21 -3.24
N GLY A 38 -5.25 9.70 -2.01
CA GLY A 38 -4.16 9.01 -1.32
C GLY A 38 -3.61 7.78 -2.07
N ILE A 39 -4.45 7.05 -2.81
CA ILE A 39 -3.99 5.92 -3.65
C ILE A 39 -3.10 6.41 -4.80
N GLU A 40 -3.44 7.54 -5.40
CA GLU A 40 -2.67 8.11 -6.51
C GLU A 40 -1.31 8.62 -6.02
N GLU A 41 -1.26 9.26 -4.86
CA GLU A 41 0.00 9.66 -4.21
C GLU A 41 0.90 8.46 -3.88
N VAL A 42 0.33 7.39 -3.30
CA VAL A 42 1.08 6.15 -3.01
C VAL A 42 1.59 5.50 -4.30
N ALA A 43 0.78 5.47 -5.35
CA ALA A 43 1.17 4.91 -6.64
C ALA A 43 2.25 5.75 -7.36
N GLU A 44 2.21 7.08 -7.21
CA GLU A 44 3.27 7.97 -7.70
C GLU A 44 4.59 7.70 -6.99
N LEU A 45 4.59 7.57 -5.66
CA LEU A 45 5.80 7.22 -4.89
C LEU A 45 6.39 5.87 -5.33
N ILE A 46 5.56 4.85 -5.54
CA ILE A 46 6.01 3.53 -5.97
C ILE A 46 6.67 3.56 -7.36
N ARG A 47 6.13 4.36 -8.29
CA ARG A 47 6.61 4.44 -9.68
C ARG A 47 7.83 5.34 -9.83
N ASP A 48 8.01 6.31 -8.94
CA ASP A 48 9.16 7.21 -8.99
C ASP A 48 10.45 6.47 -8.64
N LYS A 49 11.28 6.23 -9.66
CA LYS A 49 12.58 5.55 -9.53
C LYS A 49 13.62 6.38 -8.77
N GLN A 50 13.38 7.68 -8.57
CA GLN A 50 14.26 8.56 -7.80
C GLN A 50 13.95 8.53 -6.30
N VAL A 51 12.78 8.00 -5.92
CA VAL A 51 12.42 7.81 -4.51
C VAL A 51 13.20 6.62 -3.94
N ASP A 52 13.60 6.75 -2.66
CA ASP A 52 14.29 5.70 -1.91
C ASP A 52 13.57 4.35 -2.02
N GLU A 53 14.33 3.29 -2.29
CA GLU A 53 13.78 1.95 -2.50
C GLU A 53 13.02 1.44 -1.27
N ASN A 54 13.45 1.76 -0.05
CA ASN A 54 12.74 1.36 1.16
C ASN A 54 11.39 2.07 1.28
N LEU A 55 11.31 3.35 0.89
CA LEU A 55 10.04 4.07 0.86
C LEU A 55 9.08 3.44 -0.16
N ARG A 56 9.58 3.09 -1.35
CA ARG A 56 8.79 2.40 -2.39
C ARG A 56 8.28 1.04 -1.88
N LEU A 57 9.14 0.27 -1.23
CA LEU A 57 8.77 -1.01 -0.59
C LEU A 57 7.69 -0.80 0.48
N LYS A 58 7.85 0.19 1.36
CA LYS A 58 6.86 0.52 2.39
C LYS A 58 5.51 0.93 1.80
N CYS A 59 5.49 1.65 0.69
CA CYS A 59 4.27 1.92 -0.06
C CYS A 59 3.62 0.64 -0.62
N GLY A 60 4.43 -0.33 -1.06
CA GLY A 60 3.93 -1.66 -1.46
C GLY A 60 3.31 -2.43 -0.28
N GLU A 61 3.98 -2.46 0.87
CA GLU A 61 3.45 -3.04 2.12
C GLU A 61 2.13 -2.38 2.53
N PHE A 62 2.04 -1.05 2.41
CA PHE A 62 0.83 -0.28 2.66
C PHE A 62 -0.34 -0.73 1.78
N LEU A 63 -0.15 -0.85 0.46
CA LEU A 63 -1.21 -1.27 -0.46
C LEU A 63 -1.68 -2.70 -0.17
N LEU A 64 -0.75 -3.60 0.17
CA LEU A 64 -1.08 -4.98 0.55
C LEU A 64 -1.96 -5.02 1.80
N LEU A 65 -1.63 -4.24 2.83
CA LEU A 65 -2.42 -4.16 4.07
C LEU A 65 -3.77 -3.49 3.85
N LEU A 66 -3.82 -2.41 3.08
CA LEU A 66 -5.05 -1.71 2.74
C LEU A 66 -6.03 -2.63 2.04
N ILE A 67 -5.57 -3.35 1.03
CA ILE A 67 -6.39 -4.28 0.26
C ILE A 67 -6.85 -5.45 1.13
N GLY A 68 -5.97 -6.00 1.97
CA GLY A 68 -6.37 -7.05 2.92
C GLY A 68 -7.47 -6.60 3.88
N HIS A 69 -7.49 -5.32 4.26
CA HIS A 69 -8.51 -4.77 5.15
C HIS A 69 -9.84 -4.49 4.44
N VAL A 70 -9.80 -3.94 3.22
CA VAL A 70 -11.02 -3.58 2.47
C VAL A 70 -11.63 -4.78 1.74
N ASN A 71 -10.86 -5.85 1.53
CA ASN A 71 -11.36 -7.02 0.84
C ASN A 71 -12.56 -7.65 1.61
N GLY A 72 -13.67 -7.86 0.90
CA GLY A 72 -14.93 -8.29 1.49
C GLY A 72 -15.75 -7.19 2.16
N LYS A 73 -15.25 -5.95 2.17
CA LYS A 73 -15.97 -4.75 2.61
C LYS A 73 -16.20 -3.84 1.40
N ASP A 74 -17.21 -4.16 0.57
CA ASP A 74 -17.72 -3.27 -0.49
C ASP A 74 -18.47 -2.08 0.11
N ARG A 75 -17.74 -1.22 0.83
CA ARG A 75 -18.29 -0.04 1.48
C ARG A 75 -17.48 1.18 1.06
N PRO A 76 -18.15 2.28 0.67
CA PRO A 76 -17.50 3.58 0.58
C PRO A 76 -16.76 3.88 1.89
N PRO A 77 -15.61 4.58 1.85
CA PRO A 77 -15.04 5.29 0.69
C PRO A 77 -14.10 4.46 -0.22
N LEU A 78 -13.65 3.27 0.20
CA LEU A 78 -12.56 2.55 -0.50
C LEU A 78 -13.03 1.48 -1.52
N ALA A 79 -14.28 1.57 -1.99
CA ALA A 79 -14.89 0.53 -2.83
C ALA A 79 -14.21 0.35 -4.21
N ILE A 80 -13.56 1.39 -4.74
CA ILE A 80 -12.93 1.37 -6.07
C ILE A 80 -11.40 1.18 -6.03
N VAL A 81 -10.83 0.98 -4.84
CA VAL A 81 -9.37 0.95 -4.66
C VAL A 81 -8.65 -0.07 -5.55
N HIS A 82 -9.32 -1.19 -5.84
CA HIS A 82 -8.83 -2.22 -6.76
C HIS A 82 -8.62 -1.69 -8.18
N GLU A 83 -9.60 -0.95 -8.68
CA GLU A 83 -9.58 -0.41 -10.03
C GLU A 83 -8.57 0.73 -10.13
N ASP A 84 -8.44 1.55 -9.08
CA ASP A 84 -7.40 2.58 -9.02
C ASP A 84 -6.00 1.97 -9.07
N ILE A 85 -5.72 0.95 -8.26
CA ILE A 85 -4.42 0.26 -8.27
C ILE A 85 -4.14 -0.34 -9.65
N ARG A 86 -5.13 -0.98 -10.30
CA ARG A 86 -4.99 -1.51 -11.66
C ARG A 86 -4.66 -0.42 -12.66
N ARG A 87 -5.40 0.69 -12.65
CA ARG A 87 -5.21 1.84 -13.54
C ARG A 87 -3.85 2.50 -13.36
N LEU A 88 -3.36 2.56 -12.12
CA LEU A 88 -2.13 3.30 -11.77
C LEU A 88 -0.86 2.42 -11.87
N LEU A 89 -0.92 1.18 -11.40
CA LEU A 89 0.25 0.29 -11.30
C LEU A 89 0.23 -0.87 -12.31
N GLY A 90 -0.84 -0.98 -13.11
CA GLY A 90 -1.02 -2.01 -14.12
C GLY A 90 -1.58 -3.33 -13.58
N GLU A 91 -2.15 -4.14 -14.51
CA GLU A 91 -2.86 -5.39 -14.19
C GLU A 91 -2.00 -6.39 -13.39
N LYS A 92 -0.73 -6.53 -13.77
CA LYS A 92 0.18 -7.49 -13.15
C LYS A 92 0.41 -7.17 -11.67
N SER A 93 0.69 -5.90 -11.37
CA SER A 93 0.92 -5.41 -10.01
C SER A 93 -0.35 -5.51 -9.17
N ALA A 94 -1.49 -5.11 -9.73
CA ALA A 94 -2.79 -5.21 -9.08
C ALA A 94 -3.16 -6.66 -8.74
N SER A 95 -2.91 -7.60 -9.66
CA SER A 95 -3.15 -9.03 -9.46
C SER A 95 -2.28 -9.60 -8.34
N LEU A 96 -1.01 -9.21 -8.26
CA LEU A 96 -0.09 -9.61 -7.19
C LEU A 96 -0.55 -9.09 -5.83
N ILE A 97 -0.91 -7.80 -5.75
CA ILE A 97 -1.43 -7.18 -4.52
C ILE A 97 -2.70 -7.91 -4.06
N TRP A 98 -3.62 -8.18 -4.98
CA TRP A 98 -4.85 -8.91 -4.69
C TRP A 98 -4.59 -10.31 -4.14
N ALA A 99 -3.77 -11.11 -4.84
CA ALA A 99 -3.46 -12.46 -4.40
C ALA A 99 -2.80 -12.46 -3.01
N ALA A 100 -1.81 -11.59 -2.80
CA ALA A 100 -1.06 -11.48 -1.56
C ALA A 100 -1.91 -11.02 -0.36
N SER A 101 -2.90 -10.16 -0.59
CA SER A 101 -3.81 -9.69 0.46
C SER A 101 -4.64 -10.80 1.12
N GLN A 102 -4.80 -11.94 0.45
CA GLN A 102 -5.54 -13.10 0.98
C GLN A 102 -4.72 -13.96 1.97
N PHE A 103 -3.39 -13.79 2.02
CA PHE A 103 -2.50 -14.72 2.74
C PHE A 103 -2.26 -14.37 4.22
N GLY A 104 -2.83 -13.29 4.73
CA GLY A 104 -2.41 -12.69 6.02
C GLY A 104 -3.05 -13.26 7.29
N SER A 105 -4.10 -14.08 7.22
CA SER A 105 -4.91 -14.45 8.41
C SER A 105 -4.46 -15.72 9.13
N THR A 106 -3.55 -16.51 8.55
CA THR A 106 -3.13 -17.83 9.09
C THR A 106 -1.69 -17.88 9.59
N LEU A 107 -0.91 -16.81 9.39
CA LEU A 107 0.51 -16.73 9.78
C LEU A 107 0.67 -16.06 11.14
N ASP A 108 1.72 -16.41 11.88
CA ASP A 108 2.13 -15.66 13.07
C ASP A 108 2.61 -14.24 12.71
N PRO A 109 2.65 -13.30 13.67
CA PRO A 109 2.96 -11.90 13.38
C PRO A 109 4.31 -11.65 12.69
N GLU A 110 5.37 -12.40 13.03
CA GLU A 110 6.70 -12.22 12.42
C GLU A 110 6.76 -12.82 11.01
N GLN A 111 6.16 -14.00 10.82
CA GLN A 111 6.00 -14.60 9.50
C GLN A 111 5.15 -13.72 8.59
N ARG A 112 4.12 -13.07 9.14
CA ARG A 112 3.27 -12.13 8.41
C ARG A 112 4.04 -10.90 7.94
N LEU A 113 4.90 -10.32 8.79
CA LEU A 113 5.76 -9.19 8.41
C LEU A 113 6.76 -9.60 7.32
N THR A 114 7.38 -10.76 7.46
CA THR A 114 8.33 -11.29 6.47
C THR A 114 7.64 -11.57 5.13
N ALA A 115 6.46 -12.18 5.15
CA ALA A 115 5.65 -12.44 3.97
C ALA A 115 5.21 -11.13 3.30
N LEU A 116 4.76 -10.15 4.08
CA LEU A 116 4.37 -8.83 3.58
C LEU A 116 5.51 -8.16 2.83
N HIS A 117 6.71 -8.17 3.42
CA HIS A 117 7.91 -7.61 2.82
C HIS A 117 8.28 -8.30 1.49
N ILE A 118 8.27 -9.64 1.46
CA ILE A 118 8.55 -10.42 0.24
C ILE A 118 7.54 -10.10 -0.86
N GLN A 119 6.25 -9.99 -0.54
CA GLN A 119 5.23 -9.64 -1.54
C GLN A 119 5.37 -8.20 -2.01
N ALA A 120 5.74 -7.26 -1.14
CA ALA A 120 6.03 -5.88 -1.53
C ALA A 120 7.18 -5.83 -2.54
N CYS A 121 8.28 -6.57 -2.30
CA CYS A 121 9.38 -6.67 -3.27
C CYS A 121 8.89 -7.11 -4.65
N ARG A 122 8.07 -8.17 -4.72
CA ARG A 122 7.51 -8.68 -5.98
C ARG A 122 6.64 -7.67 -6.71
N VAL A 123 5.87 -6.87 -5.97
CA VAL A 123 5.05 -5.79 -6.54
C VAL A 123 5.96 -4.73 -7.17
N ILE A 124 6.99 -4.27 -6.45
CA ILE A 124 7.95 -3.29 -6.97
C ILE A 124 8.69 -3.82 -8.21
N GLU A 125 9.18 -5.06 -8.16
CA GLU A 125 9.80 -5.73 -9.31
C GLU A 125 8.87 -5.78 -10.52
N SER A 126 7.57 -6.05 -10.30
CA SER A 126 6.59 -6.14 -11.39
C SER A 126 6.36 -4.81 -12.11
N ILE A 127 6.55 -3.68 -11.42
CA ILE A 127 6.40 -2.32 -11.97
C ILE A 127 7.63 -1.90 -12.77
N ILE A 128 8.81 -2.44 -12.43
CA ILE A 128 10.06 -2.17 -13.17
C ILE A 128 10.07 -2.86 -14.54
N ILE A 129 9.34 -3.97 -14.68
CA ILE A 129 9.34 -4.85 -15.87
C ILE A 129 8.17 -4.54 -16.83
N GLN A 130 7.28 -3.60 -16.49
CA GLN A 130 6.23 -3.09 -17.39
C GLN A 130 6.80 -2.08 -18.39
#